data_AF-A0A6P2A9D6-F1
#
_entry.id   AF-A0A6P2A9D6-F1
#
_cell.length_a   1.000
_cell.length_b   1.000
_cell.length_c   1.000
_cell.angle_alpha   90.00
_cell.angle_beta   90.00
_cell.angle_gamma   90.00
#
_symmetry.space_group_name_H-M   'P 1'
#
loop_
_entity.id
_entity.type
_entity.pdbx_description
1 polymer ?
#
loop_
_entity_poly.entity_id
_entity_poly.type
_entity_poly.pdbx_seq_one_letter_code
_entity_poly.pdbx_strand_id
1 'polypeptide(L)' 'MTHSVTLNLPDHLYSPLLEKANQIGKKPEELMIEYLQTMINNTEDDPVEEFIGAFNSDFADWTEKHDVYLGKSLSE' A
#
# COMPACT_ATOMS: atom_id res chain seq x y z
N MET A 1 14.91 20.68 5.82
CA MET A 1 15.57 20.52 7.14
C MET A 1 15.50 19.06 7.53
N THR A 2 16.51 18.52 8.19
CA THR A 2 16.53 17.11 8.65
C THR A 2 16.35 17.06 10.17
N HIS A 3 15.60 16.06 10.64
CA HIS A 3 15.36 15.80 12.06
C HIS A 3 15.75 14.38 12.40
N SER A 4 16.31 14.16 13.58
CA SER A 4 16.69 12.82 14.07
C SER A 4 15.66 12.33 15.09
N VAL A 5 15.23 11.09 14.93
CA VAL A 5 14.28 10.43 15.84
C VAL A 5 14.90 9.12 16.30
N THR A 6 14.83 8.84 17.61
CA THR A 6 15.22 7.55 18.19
C THR A 6 13.97 6.73 18.48
N LEU A 7 13.92 5.51 17.96
CA LEU A 7 12.76 4.61 18.10
C LEU A 7 13.17 3.34 18.83
N ASN A 8 12.36 2.93 19.81
CA ASN A 8 12.45 1.61 20.41
C ASN A 8 11.50 0.67 19.64
N LEU A 9 12.07 -0.10 18.72
CA LEU A 9 11.31 -1.06 17.92
C LEU A 9 11.26 -2.42 18.64
N PRO A 10 10.07 -3.02 18.81
CA PRO A 10 9.98 -4.39 19.30
C PRO A 10 10.56 -5.36 18.27
N ASP A 11 11.13 -6.48 18.74
CA ASP A 11 11.85 -7.44 17.89
C ASP A 11 11.02 -7.96 16.70
N HIS A 12 9.72 -8.20 16.93
CA HIS A 12 8.82 -8.69 15.89
C HIS A 12 8.62 -7.69 14.73
N LEU A 13 8.97 -6.41 14.90
CA LEU A 13 8.99 -5.41 13.82
C LEU A 13 10.40 -5.22 13.26
N TYR A 14 11.42 -5.23 14.11
CA TYR A 14 12.79 -5.01 13.67
C TYR A 14 13.33 -6.17 12.83
N SER A 15 13.08 -7.43 13.22
CA SER A 15 13.62 -8.58 12.50
C SER A 15 13.12 -8.67 11.05
N PRO A 16 11.81 -8.53 10.75
CA PRO A 16 11.33 -8.52 9.36
C PRO A 16 11.83 -7.32 8.56
N LEU A 17 11.97 -6.14 9.19
CA LEU A 17 12.52 -4.95 8.55
C LEU A 17 13.98 -5.18 8.12
N LEU A 18 14.79 -5.74 9.02
CA LEU A 18 16.19 -6.08 8.75
C LEU A 18 16.31 -7.10 7.62
N GLU A 19 15.48 -8.14 7.63
CA GLU A 19 15.48 -9.16 6.58
C GLU A 19 15.16 -8.54 5.21
N LYS A 20 14.10 -7.74 5.13
CA LYS A 20 13.71 -7.05 3.89
C LYS A 20 14.79 -6.08 3.41
N ALA A 21 15.39 -5.31 4.32
CA ALA A 21 16.47 -4.38 3.99
C ALA A 21 17.67 -5.12 3.38
N ASN A 22 18.05 -6.27 3.96
CA ASN A 22 19.13 -7.11 3.42
C ASN A 22 18.81 -7.66 2.03
N GLN A 23 17.58 -8.12 1.80
CA GLN A 23 17.15 -8.65 0.49
C GLN A 23 17.29 -7.62 -0.64
N ILE A 24 17.08 -6.34 -0.33
CA ILE A 24 17.14 -5.23 -1.30
C ILE A 24 18.45 -4.44 -1.24
N GLY A 25 19.42 -4.87 -0.42
CA GLY A 25 20.73 -4.23 -0.29
C GLY A 25 20.71 -2.84 0.34
N LYS A 26 19.73 -2.54 1.20
CA LYS A 26 19.60 -1.26 1.92
C LYS A 26 19.83 -1.42 3.41
N LYS A 27 20.08 -0.30 4.10
CA LYS A 27 20.04 -0.29 5.57
C LYS A 27 18.60 -0.28 6.09
N PRO A 28 18.33 -0.86 7.27
CA PRO A 28 17.01 -0.84 7.89
C PRO A 28 16.45 0.56 8.07
N GLU A 29 17.30 1.53 8.42
CA GLU A 29 16.89 2.93 8.62
C GLU A 29 16.45 3.60 7.32
N GLU A 30 17.12 3.29 6.21
CA GLU A 30 16.75 3.82 4.88
C GLU A 30 15.40 3.25 4.44
N LEU A 31 15.20 1.94 4.62
CA LEU A 31 13.93 1.28 4.31
C LEU A 31 12.79 1.79 5.21
N MET A 32 13.08 2.06 6.49
CA MET A 32 12.10 2.61 7.42
C MET A 32 11.65 4.03 7.03
N ILE A 33 12.58 4.88 6.57
CA ILE A 33 12.24 6.22 6.06
C ILE A 33 11.35 6.10 4.82
N GLU A 34 11.66 5.20 3.89
CA GLU A 34 10.84 4.97 2.70
C GLU A 34 9.41 4.52 3.07
N TYR A 35 9.28 3.57 3.98
CA TYR A 35 7.96 3.15 4.46
C TYR A 35 7.21 4.27 5.15
N LEU A 36 7.88 5.09 5.96
CA LEU A 36 7.26 6.23 6.60
C LEU A 36 6.78 7.27 5.57
N GLN A 37 7.56 7.52 4.53
CA GLN A 37 7.17 8.40 3.42
C GLN A 37 5.95 7.86 2.68
N THR A 38 5.92 6.56 2.35
CA THR A 38 4.76 5.93 1.71
C THR A 38 3.51 6.04 2.57
N MET A 39 3.61 5.80 3.89
CA MET A 39 2.47 5.91 4.79
C MET A 39 1.96 7.34 4.87
N ILE A 40 2.84 8.33 4.97
CA ILE A 40 2.46 9.76 5.01
C ILE A 40 1.79 10.16 3.69
N ASN A 41 2.36 9.81 2.55
CA ASN A 41 1.81 10.14 1.24
C ASN A 41 0.47 9.42 0.98
N ASN A 42 0.30 8.19 1.48
CA ASN A 42 -0.97 7.46 1.39
C ASN A 42 -2.01 7.95 2.44
N THR A 43 -1.63 8.87 3.32
CA THR A 43 -2.57 9.54 4.24
C THR A 43 -3.13 10.82 3.61
N GLU A 44 -2.59 11.28 2.48
CA GLU A 44 -3.25 12.31 1.66
C GLU A 44 -4.50 11.70 1.02
N ASP A 45 -5.60 12.47 1.02
CA ASP A 45 -6.92 12.17 0.44
C ASP A 45 -6.86 11.06 -0.61
N ASP A 46 -7.55 9.94 -0.36
CA ASP A 46 -7.70 8.91 -1.40
C ASP A 46 -8.36 9.59 -2.61
N PRO A 47 -7.62 9.81 -3.71
CA PRO A 47 -8.09 10.64 -4.82
C PRO A 47 -9.26 9.98 -5.56
N VAL A 48 -9.63 8.74 -5.18
CA VAL A 48 -10.81 8.07 -5.69
C VAL A 48 -11.92 7.85 -4.66
N GLU A 49 -11.76 8.34 -3.43
CA GLU A 49 -12.81 8.30 -2.41
C GLU A 49 -14.06 9.07 -2.87
N GLU A 50 -13.89 10.22 -3.54
CA GLU A 50 -15.01 10.99 -4.12
C GLU A 50 -15.77 10.23 -5.23
N PHE A 51 -15.16 9.20 -5.83
CA PHE A 51 -15.79 8.40 -6.87
C PHE A 51 -16.57 7.18 -6.32
N ILE A 52 -16.59 6.97 -5.00
CA ILE A 52 -17.43 5.92 -4.39
C ILE A 52 -18.89 6.19 -4.73
N GLY A 53 -19.50 5.30 -5.52
CA GLY A 53 -20.89 5.44 -5.98
C GLY A 53 -21.09 6.41 -7.14
N ALA A 54 -20.02 6.94 -7.75
CA ALA A 54 -20.13 7.84 -8.91
C ALA A 54 -20.65 7.13 -10.18
N PHE A 55 -20.53 5.81 -10.24
CA PHE A 55 -21.01 4.99 -11.35
C PHE A 55 -22.11 4.05 -10.89
N ASN A 56 -23.28 4.16 -11.53
CA ASN A 56 -24.30 3.13 -11.43
C ASN A 56 -23.90 1.99 -12.36
N SER A 57 -23.67 0.81 -11.79
CA SER A 57 -23.50 -0.42 -12.56
C SER A 57 -24.71 -1.32 -12.33
N ASP A 58 -25.05 -2.13 -13.34
CA ASP A 58 -26.08 -3.16 -13.21
C ASP A 58 -25.62 -4.35 -12.33
N PHE A 59 -24.36 -4.33 -11.87
CA PHE A 59 -23.71 -5.42 -11.14
C PHE A 59 -23.21 -4.95 -9.77
N ALA A 60 -24.04 -5.13 -8.75
CA ALA A 60 -23.69 -4.77 -7.36
C ALA A 60 -22.56 -5.63 -6.76
N ASP A 61 -22.21 -6.76 -7.38
CA ASP A 61 -21.21 -7.73 -6.92
C ASP A 61 -19.88 -7.66 -7.69
N TRP A 62 -19.67 -6.59 -8.47
CA TRP A 62 -18.44 -6.40 -9.25
C TRP A 62 -17.16 -6.54 -8.40
N THR A 63 -17.13 -6.00 -7.18
CA THR A 63 -15.94 -6.10 -6.31
C THR A 63 -15.56 -7.55 -6.01
N GLU A 64 -16.55 -8.43 -5.84
CA GLU A 64 -16.35 -9.84 -5.50
C GLU A 64 -16.11 -10.73 -6.72
N LYS A 65 -16.68 -10.35 -7.88
CA LYS A 65 -16.66 -11.15 -9.11
C LYS A 65 -15.89 -10.51 -10.26
N HIS A 66 -15.02 -9.54 -9.98
CA HIS A 66 -14.29 -8.77 -10.99
C HIS A 66 -13.57 -9.69 -11.99
N ASP A 67 -12.94 -10.77 -11.54
CA ASP A 67 -12.25 -11.75 -12.41
C ASP A 67 -13.19 -12.40 -13.45
N VAL A 68 -14.43 -12.73 -13.06
CA VAL A 68 -15.41 -13.36 -13.95
C VAL A 68 -15.86 -12.37 -15.03
N TYR A 69 -16.12 -11.12 -14.64
CA TYR A 69 -16.55 -10.08 -15.56
C TYR A 69 -15.44 -9.67 -16.52
N LEU A 70 -14.21 -9.50 -16.03
CA LEU A 70 -13.02 -9.23 -16.85
C LEU A 70 -12.77 -10.38 -17.84
N GLY A 71 -12.85 -11.63 -17.37
CA GLY A 71 -12.69 -12.81 -18.21
C GLY A 71 -13.71 -12.90 -19.35
N LYS A 72 -14.96 -12.50 -19.10
CA LYS A 72 -15.99 -12.42 -20.16
C LYS A 72 -15.65 -11.35 -21.20
N SER A 73 -15.24 -10.15 -20.79
CA SER A 73 -14.93 -9.05 -21.71
C SER A 73 -13.73 -9.32 -22.64
N LEU A 74 -12.79 -10.19 -22.22
CA LEU A 74 -11.63 -10.59 -23.00
C LEU A 74 -11.91 -11.72 -23.99
N SER A 75 -13.11 -12.31 -23.92
CA SER A 75 -13.54 -13.43 -24.76
C SER A 75 -14.58 -13.02 -25.82
N GLU A 76 -14.99 -11.74 -25.85
CA GLU A 76 -15.79 -11.11 -26.91
C GLU A 76 -14.91 -10.40 -27.94
#